data_AF-A0AAE9CWZ1-F1
#
_entry.id   AF-A0AAE9CWZ1-F1
#
_cell.length_a   1.000
_cell.length_b   1.000
_cell.length_c   1.000
_cell.angle_alpha   90.00
_cell.angle_beta   90.00
_cell.angle_gamma   90.00
#
_symmetry.space_group_name_H-M   'P 1'
#
loop_
_entity.id
_entity.type
_entity.pdbx_description
1 polymer ?
#
loop_
_entity_poly.entity_id
_entity_poly.type
_entity_poly.pdbx_seq_one_letter_code
_entity_poly.pdbx_strand_id
1 'polypeptide(L)'
;MVTSFYYAFANLFDRQHTHAQSLMNGDVRHWKEILQTATFFFYNSNPYIQFAMPRLEKSVEIGRFTIEDSKSEKVDGEYDEILNLRNSTVLISFGTVVLSSDMPDSFKFLKMWF
;
A
#
# COMPACT_ATOMS: atom_id res chain seq x y z
N MET A 1 11.94 16.67 -18.06
CA MET A 1 10.62 16.28 -17.51
C MET A 1 10.55 14.77 -17.23
N VAL A 2 10.95 13.91 -18.16
CA VAL A 2 10.96 12.44 -17.95
C VAL A 2 11.98 12.00 -16.89
N THR A 3 13.18 12.58 -16.87
CA THR A 3 14.23 12.24 -15.90
C THR A 3 13.87 12.58 -14.46
N SER A 4 13.12 13.67 -14.21
CA SER A 4 12.71 14.05 -12.85
C SER A 4 11.68 13.08 -12.29
N PHE A 5 10.79 12.55 -13.15
CA PHE A 5 9.83 11.53 -12.76
C PHE A 5 10.53 10.24 -12.31
N TYR A 6 11.47 9.72 -13.10
CA TYR A 6 12.25 8.53 -12.72
C TYR A 6 13.06 8.74 -11.43
N TYR A 7 13.66 9.93 -11.26
CA TYR A 7 14.39 10.27 -10.05
C TYR A 7 13.49 10.30 -8.80
N ALA A 8 12.28 10.85 -8.93
CA ALA A 8 11.30 10.89 -7.85
C ALA A 8 10.88 9.48 -7.39
N PHE A 9 10.61 8.57 -8.34
CA PHE A 9 10.27 7.18 -8.02
C PHE A 9 11.44 6.40 -7.43
N ALA A 10 12.66 6.58 -7.94
CA ALA A 10 13.85 5.97 -7.36
C ALA A 10 14.02 6.39 -5.88
N ASN A 11 13.91 7.68 -5.58
CA ASN A 11 13.98 8.18 -4.20
C ASN A 11 12.82 7.69 -3.33
N LEU A 12 11.63 7.48 -3.89
CA LEU A 12 10.51 6.89 -3.16
C LEU A 12 10.81 5.43 -2.80
N PHE A 13 11.23 4.62 -3.77
CA PHE A 13 11.53 3.21 -3.56
C PHE A 13 12.73 3.01 -2.63
N ASP A 14 13.76 3.86 -2.71
CA ASP A 14 14.90 3.81 -1.79
C ASP A 14 14.47 4.10 -0.35
N ARG A 15 13.57 5.06 -0.14
CA ARG A 15 12.99 5.35 1.19
C ARG A 15 12.14 4.20 1.71
N GLN A 16 11.29 3.62 0.87
CA GLN A 16 10.47 2.47 1.23
C GLN A 16 11.33 1.26 1.57
N HIS A 17 12.37 1.00 0.79
CA HIS A 17 13.32 -0.07 1.05
C HIS A 17 14.04 0.12 2.39
N THR A 18 14.54 1.33 2.66
CA THR A 18 15.19 1.65 3.95
C THR A 18 14.24 1.39 5.13
N HIS A 19 12.97 1.78 5.00
CA HIS A 19 11.98 1.53 6.03
C HIS A 19 11.71 0.03 6.22
N ALA A 20 11.50 -0.72 5.14
CA ALA A 20 11.33 -2.17 5.20
C ALA A 20 12.54 -2.87 5.83
N GLN A 21 13.76 -2.42 5.48
CA GLN A 21 15.01 -2.94 6.02
C GLN A 21 15.10 -2.75 7.55
N SER A 22 14.65 -1.60 8.07
CA SER A 22 14.59 -1.35 9.52
C SER A 22 13.58 -2.23 10.26
N LEU A 23 12.50 -2.63 9.59
CA LEU A 23 11.43 -3.44 10.18
C LEU A 23 11.74 -4.94 10.16
N MET A 24 12.45 -5.41 9.14
CA MET A 24 12.75 -6.84 8.94
C MET A 24 14.20 -7.19 9.31
N ASN A 25 14.86 -6.39 10.16
CA ASN A 25 16.25 -6.60 10.60
C ASN A 25 17.25 -6.86 9.46
N GLY A 26 17.05 -6.20 8.31
CA GLY A 26 17.92 -6.35 7.15
C GLY A 26 17.55 -7.48 6.17
N ASP A 27 16.58 -8.34 6.48
CA ASP A 27 16.15 -9.44 5.60
C ASP A 27 15.17 -8.97 4.51
N VAL A 28 15.62 -8.01 3.68
CA VAL A 28 14.83 -7.45 2.57
C VAL A 28 15.69 -7.28 1.34
N ARG A 29 15.25 -7.83 0.21
CA ARG A 29 15.92 -7.63 -1.09
C ARG A 29 15.74 -6.19 -1.58
N HIS A 30 16.76 -5.67 -2.25
CA HIS A 30 16.70 -4.34 -2.83
C HIS A 30 15.70 -4.30 -4.00
N TRP A 31 14.91 -3.23 -4.11
CA TRP A 31 13.84 -3.15 -5.12
C TRP A 31 14.36 -3.31 -6.57
N LYS A 32 15.57 -2.81 -6.86
CA LYS A 32 16.23 -2.98 -8.17
C LYS A 32 16.48 -4.46 -8.51
N GLU A 33 16.89 -5.26 -7.54
CA GLU A 33 17.13 -6.69 -7.74
C GLU A 33 15.81 -7.43 -7.98
N ILE A 34 14.75 -7.05 -7.26
CA ILE A 34 13.40 -7.59 -7.46
C ILE A 34 12.94 -7.29 -8.88
N LEU A 35 13.08 -6.05 -9.37
CA LEU A 35 12.72 -5.70 -10.75
C LEU A 35 13.54 -6.48 -11.79
N GLN A 36 14.81 -6.74 -11.55
CA GLN A 36 15.65 -7.49 -12.49
C GLN A 36 15.29 -8.98 -12.53
N THR A 37 14.95 -9.57 -11.38
CA THR A 37 14.74 -11.01 -11.23
C THR A 37 13.28 -11.45 -11.30
N ALA A 38 12.32 -10.52 -11.22
CA ALA A 38 10.90 -10.85 -11.28
C ALA A 38 10.52 -11.54 -12.59
N THR A 39 9.83 -12.68 -12.46
CA THR A 39 9.32 -13.46 -13.60
C THR A 39 8.12 -12.80 -14.25
N PHE A 40 7.23 -12.19 -13.46
CA PHE A 40 6.03 -11.49 -13.94
C PHE A 40 5.87 -10.16 -13.22
N PHE A 41 5.31 -9.17 -13.92
CA PHE A 41 4.92 -7.89 -13.36
C PHE A 41 3.41 -7.72 -13.44
N PHE A 42 2.77 -7.60 -12.29
CA PHE A 42 1.34 -7.29 -12.22
C PHE A 42 1.17 -5.80 -11.98
N TYR A 43 0.42 -5.11 -12.82
CA TYR A 43 0.11 -3.69 -12.60
C TYR A 43 -1.31 -3.34 -13.01
N ASN A 44 -1.83 -2.32 -12.34
CA ASN A 44 -3.15 -1.78 -12.61
C ASN A 44 -3.11 -0.92 -13.87
N SER A 45 -3.67 -1.43 -14.96
CA SER A 45 -3.76 -0.71 -16.22
C SER A 45 -4.91 -1.25 -17.07
N ASN A 46 -5.39 -0.40 -17.98
CA ASN A 46 -6.32 -0.79 -19.02
C ASN A 46 -5.67 -0.53 -20.39
N PRO A 47 -5.47 -1.57 -21.22
CA PRO A 47 -4.72 -1.46 -22.48
C PRO A 47 -5.44 -0.62 -23.54
N TYR A 48 -6.76 -0.40 -23.39
CA TYR A 48 -7.58 0.34 -24.34
C TYR A 48 -7.68 1.84 -24.01
N ILE A 49 -7.48 2.22 -22.75
CA ILE A 49 -7.65 3.61 -22.29
C ILE A 49 -6.28 4.29 -22.07
N GLN A 50 -5.26 3.52 -21.71
CA GLN A 50 -3.94 4.06 -21.40
C GLN A 50 -3.13 4.39 -22.66
N PHE A 51 -2.23 5.37 -22.53
CA PHE A 51 -1.25 5.67 -23.57
C PHE A 51 -0.40 4.45 -23.93
N ALA A 52 -0.11 4.31 -25.22
CA ALA A 52 0.77 3.25 -25.71
C ALA A 52 2.17 3.40 -25.09
N MET A 53 2.59 2.39 -24.34
CA MET A 53 3.92 2.31 -23.74
C MET A 53 4.56 0.96 -24.09
N PRO A 54 5.90 0.88 -24.22
CA PRO A 54 6.57 -0.39 -24.44
C PRO A 54 6.33 -1.32 -23.25
N ARG A 55 5.84 -2.53 -23.52
CA ARG A 55 5.57 -3.56 -22.52
C ARG A 55 6.53 -4.73 -22.69
N LEU A 56 6.99 -5.26 -21.57
CA LEU A 56 7.71 -6.54 -21.56
C LEU A 56 6.69 -7.68 -21.66
N GLU A 57 7.03 -8.79 -22.32
CA GLU A 57 6.13 -9.95 -22.44
C GLU A 57 5.72 -10.54 -21.09
N LYS A 58 6.54 -10.33 -20.05
CA LYS A 58 6.24 -10.70 -18.66
C LYS A 58 5.31 -9.75 -17.90
N SER A 59 4.67 -8.81 -18.60
CA SER A 59 3.77 -7.83 -18.02
C SER A 59 2.32 -8.33 -18.04
N VAL A 60 1.69 -8.47 -16.88
CA VAL A 60 0.31 -8.91 -16.73
C VAL A 60 -0.53 -7.77 -16.18
N GLU A 61 -1.55 -7.37 -16.92
CA GLU A 61 -2.47 -6.31 -16.53
C GLU A 61 -3.64 -6.91 -15.76
N ILE A 62 -3.82 -6.51 -14.51
CA ILE A 62 -4.84 -7.08 -13.60
C ILE A 62 -6.21 -6.37 -13.73
N GLY A 63 -6.41 -5.59 -14.80
CA GLY A 63 -7.60 -4.76 -14.98
C GLY A 63 -7.65 -3.59 -13.98
N ARG A 64 -8.59 -2.67 -14.17
CA ARG A 64 -8.68 -1.42 -13.39
C ARG A 64 -9.33 -1.69 -12.03
N PHE A 65 -8.54 -1.64 -10.94
CA PHE A 65 -9.02 -1.55 -9.57
C PHE A 65 -9.01 -0.07 -9.24
N THR A 66 -10.07 0.63 -9.60
CA THR A 66 -10.24 2.01 -9.11
C THR A 66 -10.82 1.89 -7.73
N ILE A 67 -10.15 2.49 -6.75
CA ILE A 67 -10.82 2.87 -5.52
C ILE A 67 -11.85 3.89 -5.97
N GLU A 68 -13.13 3.51 -6.03
CA GLU A 68 -14.19 4.49 -6.24
C GLU A 68 -13.96 5.61 -5.23
N ASP A 69 -14.06 6.87 -5.68
CA ASP A 69 -14.06 8.00 -4.76
C ASP A 69 -15.02 7.63 -3.65
N SER A 70 -14.55 7.72 -2.40
CA SER A 70 -15.34 7.30 -1.25
C SER A 70 -16.66 8.05 -1.35
N LYS A 71 -17.72 7.37 -1.83
CA LYS A 71 -19.06 7.76 -1.48
C LYS A 71 -18.98 7.85 0.02
N SER A 72 -19.30 9.03 0.54
CA SER A 72 -19.32 9.30 1.97
C SER A 72 -20.47 8.48 2.57
N GLU A 73 -20.34 7.16 2.47
CA GLU A 73 -21.13 6.19 3.17
C GLU A 73 -20.70 6.40 4.62
N LYS A 74 -21.60 7.01 5.38
CA LYS A 74 -21.39 7.15 6.81
C LYS A 74 -21.11 5.76 7.36
N VAL A 75 -20.10 5.67 8.20
CA VAL A 75 -19.86 4.47 9.00
C VAL A 75 -21.15 4.16 9.76
N ASP A 76 -21.41 2.88 10.01
CA ASP A 76 -22.60 2.48 10.77
C ASP A 76 -22.65 3.21 12.12
N GLY A 77 -23.86 3.46 12.63
CA GLY A 77 -24.09 4.37 13.76
C GLY A 77 -23.28 4.02 15.01
N GLU A 78 -23.05 2.73 15.24
CA GLU A 78 -22.21 2.23 16.33
C GLU A 78 -20.75 2.70 16.18
N TYR A 79 -20.17 2.55 14.99
CA TYR A 79 -18.79 2.97 14.73
C TYR A 79 -18.65 4.48 14.72
N ASP A 80 -19.64 5.22 14.21
CA ASP A 80 -19.64 6.68 14.25
C ASP A 80 -19.62 7.19 15.71
N GLU A 81 -20.42 6.61 16.61
CA GLU A 81 -20.39 6.94 18.03
C GLU A 81 -19.02 6.65 18.66
N ILE A 82 -18.46 5.46 18.42
CA ILE A 82 -17.16 5.05 18.96
C ILE A 82 -16.02 5.95 18.45
N LEU A 83 -16.02 6.26 17.15
CA LEU A 83 -14.99 7.08 16.54
C LEU A 83 -15.02 8.52 17.04
N ASN A 84 -16.23 9.06 17.30
CA ASN A 84 -16.45 10.40 17.83
C ASN A 84 -16.15 10.55 19.33
N LEU A 85 -15.83 9.47 20.06
CA LEU A 85 -15.41 9.55 21.47
C LEU A 85 -14.11 10.35 21.66
N ARG A 86 -13.30 10.53 20.61
CA ARG A 86 -12.04 11.31 20.64
C ARG A 86 -11.86 12.12 19.38
N ASN A 87 -11.14 13.23 19.48
CA ASN A 87 -10.85 14.13 18.35
C ASN A 87 -10.02 13.48 17.23
N SER A 88 -9.37 12.35 17.48
CA SER A 88 -8.53 11.67 16.49
C SER A 88 -8.58 10.16 16.74
N THR A 89 -9.47 9.49 16.03
CA THR A 89 -9.65 8.04 16.09
C THR A 89 -9.50 7.46 14.70
N VAL A 90 -8.76 6.36 14.58
CA VAL A 90 -8.56 5.64 13.31
C VAL A 90 -9.11 4.23 13.50
N LEU A 91 -10.03 3.82 12.62
CA LEU A 91 -10.46 2.42 12.52
C LEU A 91 -9.57 1.69 11.53
N ILE A 92 -8.99 0.57 11.94
CA ILE A 92 -8.11 -0.25 11.09
C ILE A 92 -8.70 -1.65 10.99
N SER A 93 -8.94 -2.13 9.77
CA SER A 93 -9.24 -3.53 9.50
C SER A 93 -7.98 -4.22 8.99
N PHE A 94 -7.52 -5.26 9.70
CA PHE A 94 -6.36 -6.06 9.31
C PHE A 94 -6.71 -7.16 8.28
N GLY A 95 -8.00 -7.33 7.98
CA GLY A 95 -8.49 -8.42 7.15
C GLY A 95 -8.28 -9.80 7.79
N THR A 96 -8.34 -10.85 6.98
CA THR A 96 -8.22 -12.25 7.45
C THR A 96 -6.77 -12.74 7.54
N VAL A 97 -5.86 -12.09 6.81
CA VAL A 97 -4.47 -12.56 6.64
C VAL A 97 -3.56 -12.09 7.76
N VAL A 98 -3.82 -10.92 8.33
CA VAL A 98 -3.04 -10.35 9.42
C VAL A 98 -3.95 -10.25 10.64
N LEU A 99 -3.52 -10.82 11.77
CA LEU A 99 -4.30 -10.78 13.00
C LEU A 99 -3.97 -9.53 13.79
N SER A 100 -5.01 -8.91 14.35
CA SER A 100 -4.88 -7.78 15.26
C SER A 100 -4.08 -8.14 16.53
N SER A 101 -4.08 -9.42 16.91
CA SER A 101 -3.26 -9.97 18.00
C SER A 101 -1.77 -9.73 17.80
N ASP A 102 -1.32 -9.77 16.55
CA ASP A 102 0.10 -9.74 16.17
C ASP A 102 0.64 -8.30 16.15
N MET A 103 -0.23 -7.30 16.36
CA MET A 103 0.21 -5.91 16.50
C MET A 103 1.13 -5.78 17.73
N PRO A 104 2.31 -5.12 17.61
CA PRO A 104 3.18 -4.91 18.77
C PRO A 104 2.51 -4.05 19.84
N ASP A 105 2.73 -4.37 21.11
CA ASP A 105 2.03 -3.72 22.23
C ASP A 105 2.28 -2.21 22.29
N SER A 106 3.46 -1.75 21.85
CA SER A 106 3.80 -0.33 21.72
C SER A 106 2.77 0.47 20.91
N PHE A 107 2.11 -0.15 19.93
CA PHE A 107 1.06 0.47 19.13
C PHE A 107 -0.34 0.29 19.73
N LYS A 108 -0.55 -0.73 20.57
CA LYS A 108 -1.82 -0.96 21.29
C LYS A 108 -2.03 0.07 22.41
N PHE A 109 -0.96 0.55 23.03
CA PHE A 109 -1.02 1.56 24.10
C PHE A 109 -1.51 2.93 23.63
N LEU A 110 -1.53 3.20 22.31
CA LEU A 110 -2.25 4.34 21.74
C LEU A 110 -3.77 4.11 21.73
N LYS A 111 -4.30 3.50 22.80
CA LYS A 111 -5.73 3.30 23.13
C LYS A 111 -6.61 3.00 21.91
N MET A 112 -6.12 2.19 20.98
CA MET A 112 -6.88 1.72 19.84
C MET A 112 -7.64 0.49 20.33
N TRP A 113 -8.95 0.61 20.46
CA TRP A 113 -9.79 -0.51 20.86
C TRP A 113 -9.81 -1.52 19.71
N PHE A 114 -9.59 -2.79 20.04
CA PHE A 114 -9.82 -3.93 19.14
C PHE A 114 -11.28 -4.35 19.19
#